data_AF-A0A934R6Z2-F1
#
_entry.id   AF-A0A934R6Z2-F1
#
_cell.length_a   1.000
_cell.length_b   1.000
_cell.length_c   1.000
_cell.angle_alpha   90.00
_cell.angle_beta   90.00
_cell.angle_gamma   90.00
#
_symmetry.space_group_name_H-M   'P 1'
#
loop_
_entity.id
_entity.type
_entity.pdbx_description
1 polymer ?
#
loop_
_entity_poly.entity_id
_entity_poly.type
_entity_poly.pdbx_seq_one_letter_code
_entity_poly.pdbx_strand_id
1 'polypeptide(L)'
;MTKDASEFDPYQPPTVVNPPSPEIQAKAYLQDARVIGNAALVAISIQVLVKFLMLAAGQGDMLVMLTIIHVLAFLGSAVCYLIWVYRVCSNALRINPQGDTSPGWAVGSHFIPLVNWVVPIVTLRRVIRISFQRKNPGSLPVLVVVWWISFWCSNVLIRLGTNPAGFGLWCLSLIVSWGGVIILVTRISRCQSEFQPDPSERSRMIPLSTSPIPDFPAIQSRQSKPPGQPAASDIEAGWGGGGV
;
A
#
# COMPACT_ATOMS: atom_id res chain seq x y z
N MET A 1 -20.82 12.29 51.35
CA MET A 1 -20.69 10.94 50.77
C MET A 1 -19.32 10.84 50.11
N THR A 2 -18.32 10.54 50.93
CA THR A 2 -16.91 10.38 50.57
C THR A 2 -16.70 8.91 50.20
N LYS A 3 -16.31 8.61 48.96
CA LYS A 3 -15.85 7.26 48.60
C LYS A 3 -14.50 7.04 49.28
N ASP A 4 -14.44 6.04 50.16
CA ASP A 4 -13.27 5.65 50.91
C ASP A 4 -12.07 5.35 50.01
N ALA A 5 -10.91 5.87 50.41
CA ALA A 5 -9.62 5.68 49.73
C ALA A 5 -8.89 4.40 50.20
N SER A 6 -9.59 3.47 50.87
CA SER A 6 -8.99 2.28 51.51
C SER A 6 -8.99 1.01 50.64
N GLU A 7 -9.57 1.04 49.45
CA GLU A 7 -9.74 -0.17 48.61
C GLU A 7 -8.86 -0.15 47.36
N PHE A 8 -7.59 0.23 47.51
CA PHE A 8 -6.56 -0.08 46.52
C PHE A 8 -5.76 -1.26 47.06
N ASP A 9 -6.21 -2.48 46.78
CA ASP A 9 -5.47 -3.71 47.10
C ASP A 9 -4.39 -3.93 46.03
N PRO A 10 -3.10 -3.69 46.35
CA PRO A 10 -2.01 -3.85 45.39
C PRO A 10 -1.75 -5.31 45.02
N TYR A 11 -2.42 -6.27 45.66
CA TYR A 11 -2.31 -7.70 45.40
C TYR A 11 -3.49 -8.26 44.61
N GLN A 12 -4.45 -7.43 44.17
CA GLN A 12 -5.39 -7.91 43.16
C GLN A 12 -4.60 -8.33 41.91
N PRO A 13 -4.70 -9.60 41.48
CA PRO A 13 -4.11 -10.00 40.21
C PRO A 13 -4.68 -9.09 39.13
N PRO A 14 -3.88 -8.71 38.10
CA PRO A 14 -4.35 -7.84 37.03
C PRO A 14 -5.73 -8.31 36.59
N THR A 15 -6.74 -7.46 36.74
CA THR A 15 -8.11 -7.81 36.41
C THR A 15 -8.08 -8.38 35.00
N VAL A 16 -8.48 -9.64 34.84
CA VAL A 16 -8.51 -10.29 33.53
C VAL A 16 -9.42 -9.42 32.68
N VAL A 17 -8.83 -8.59 31.82
CA VAL A 17 -9.58 -7.71 30.93
C VAL A 17 -10.47 -8.64 30.15
N ASN A 18 -11.80 -8.50 30.31
CA ASN A 18 -12.75 -9.32 29.59
C ASN A 18 -12.32 -9.39 28.12
N PRO A 19 -12.23 -10.59 27.53
CA PRO A 19 -11.81 -10.71 26.14
C PRO A 19 -12.68 -9.76 25.31
N PRO A 20 -12.09 -9.04 24.34
CA PRO A 20 -12.83 -8.08 23.52
C PRO A 20 -14.08 -8.74 22.95
N SER A 21 -15.18 -8.00 22.85
CA SER A 21 -16.44 -8.59 22.37
C SER A 21 -16.26 -9.28 21.00
N PRO A 22 -17.04 -10.33 20.67
CA PRO A 22 -16.90 -11.07 19.42
C PRO A 22 -16.90 -10.17 18.17
N GLU A 23 -17.65 -9.07 18.20
CA GLU A 23 -17.68 -8.07 17.13
C GLU A 23 -16.34 -7.35 16.94
N ILE A 24 -15.67 -6.95 18.04
CA ILE A 24 -14.36 -6.31 18.00
C ILE A 24 -13.31 -7.30 17.48
N GLN A 25 -13.39 -8.56 17.91
CA GLN A 25 -12.50 -9.62 17.40
C GLN A 25 -12.72 -9.88 15.91
N ALA A 26 -13.97 -9.93 15.45
CA ALA A 26 -14.29 -10.12 14.03
C ALA A 26 -13.79 -8.94 13.18
N LYS A 27 -13.96 -7.70 13.64
CA LYS A 27 -13.41 -6.51 12.97
C LYS A 27 -11.89 -6.55 12.93
N ALA A 28 -11.23 -6.91 14.04
CA ALA A 28 -9.78 -7.05 14.10
C ALA A 28 -9.26 -8.14 13.15
N TYR A 29 -10.00 -9.26 13.03
CA TYR A 29 -9.67 -10.36 12.11
C TYR A 29 -9.77 -9.94 10.65
N LEU A 30 -10.87 -9.29 10.26
CA LEU A 30 -11.01 -8.69 8.92
C LEU A 30 -9.99 -7.56 8.69
N GLN A 31 -9.43 -7.01 9.76
CA GLN A 31 -8.37 -6.02 9.74
C GLN A 31 -6.94 -6.58 9.66
N ASP A 32 -6.78 -7.91 9.76
CA ASP A 32 -5.48 -8.55 9.58
C ASP A 32 -5.05 -8.48 8.10
N ALA A 33 -3.81 -8.04 7.87
CA ALA A 33 -3.20 -8.02 6.54
C ALA A 33 -3.11 -9.42 5.94
N ARG A 34 -3.03 -10.47 6.77
CA ARG A 34 -2.99 -11.87 6.32
C ARG A 34 -4.28 -12.30 5.63
N VAL A 35 -5.42 -11.96 6.21
CA VAL A 35 -6.74 -12.37 5.67
C VAL A 35 -6.97 -11.73 4.31
N ILE A 36 -6.69 -10.42 4.19
CA ILE A 36 -6.82 -9.71 2.91
C ILE A 36 -5.79 -10.19 1.89
N GLY A 37 -4.56 -10.43 2.33
CA GLY A 37 -3.52 -11.02 1.48
C GLY A 37 -3.95 -12.36 0.90
N ASN A 38 -4.46 -13.27 1.73
CA ASN A 38 -4.96 -14.57 1.29
C ASN A 38 -6.16 -14.44 0.34
N ALA A 39 -7.10 -13.54 0.62
CA ALA A 39 -8.21 -13.26 -0.28
C ALA A 39 -7.73 -12.78 -1.66
N ALA A 40 -6.72 -11.92 -1.70
CA ALA A 40 -6.08 -11.49 -2.96
C ALA A 40 -5.45 -12.68 -3.70
N LEU A 41 -4.74 -13.57 -2.99
CA LEU A 41 -4.11 -14.76 -3.59
C LEU A 41 -5.14 -15.74 -4.19
N VAL A 42 -6.28 -15.94 -3.53
CA VAL A 42 -7.38 -16.76 -4.07
C VAL A 42 -7.92 -16.14 -5.36
N ALA A 43 -8.20 -14.83 -5.35
CA ALA A 43 -8.69 -14.13 -6.54
C ALA A 43 -7.71 -14.18 -7.73
N ILE A 44 -6.41 -14.04 -7.46
CA ILE A 44 -5.35 -14.17 -8.48
C ILE A 44 -5.27 -15.61 -9.01
N SER A 45 -5.42 -16.62 -8.13
CA SER A 45 -5.39 -18.03 -8.54
C SER A 45 -6.55 -18.39 -9.46
N ILE A 46 -7.75 -17.86 -9.17
CA ILE A 46 -8.92 -17.97 -10.05
C ILE A 46 -8.62 -17.36 -11.42
N GLN A 47 -7.97 -16.20 -11.49
CA GLN A 47 -7.61 -15.60 -12.78
C GLN A 47 -6.64 -16.44 -13.59
N VAL A 48 -5.63 -17.02 -12.94
CA VAL A 48 -4.67 -17.90 -13.63
C VAL A 48 -5.43 -19.08 -14.24
N LEU A 49 -6.32 -19.71 -13.48
CA LEU A 49 -7.19 -20.78 -13.97
C LEU A 49 -8.05 -20.31 -15.15
N VAL A 50 -8.73 -19.17 -15.03
CA VAL A 50 -9.55 -18.62 -16.12
C VAL A 50 -8.73 -18.34 -17.37
N LYS A 51 -7.50 -17.84 -17.27
CA LYS A 51 -6.62 -17.63 -18.44
C LYS A 51 -6.30 -18.95 -19.16
N PHE A 52 -6.06 -20.02 -18.42
CA PHE A 52 -5.89 -21.35 -19.04
C PHE A 52 -7.18 -21.86 -19.68
N LEU A 53 -8.34 -21.63 -19.05
CA LEU A 53 -9.63 -21.97 -19.65
C LEU A 53 -9.91 -21.17 -20.91
N MET A 54 -9.55 -19.88 -20.96
CA MET A 54 -9.70 -19.04 -22.16
C MET A 54 -8.80 -19.49 -23.30
N LEU A 55 -7.62 -20.07 -23.00
CA LEU A 55 -6.74 -20.62 -24.04
C LEU A 55 -7.29 -21.93 -24.61
N ALA A 56 -7.97 -22.72 -23.78
CA ALA A 56 -8.60 -23.98 -24.19
C ALA A 56 -9.97 -23.78 -24.86
N ALA A 57 -10.73 -22.78 -24.41
CA ALA A 57 -11.98 -22.36 -25.01
C ALA A 57 -11.67 -21.72 -26.37
N GLY A 58 -12.14 -22.33 -27.46
CA GLY A 58 -12.01 -21.76 -28.80
C GLY A 58 -12.79 -20.44 -28.97
N GLN A 59 -13.19 -20.14 -30.20
CA GLN A 59 -13.96 -18.92 -30.49
C GLN A 59 -15.44 -19.05 -30.08
N GLY A 60 -16.11 -17.92 -29.82
CA GLY A 60 -17.57 -17.84 -29.61
C GLY A 60 -17.99 -17.32 -28.23
N ASP A 61 -19.26 -17.51 -27.89
CA ASP A 61 -19.91 -16.94 -26.69
C ASP A 61 -19.24 -17.38 -25.37
N MET A 62 -18.70 -18.60 -25.33
CA MET A 62 -17.94 -19.11 -24.16
C MET A 62 -16.73 -18.23 -23.85
N LEU A 63 -16.00 -17.76 -24.88
CA LEU A 63 -14.84 -16.90 -24.71
C LEU A 63 -15.24 -15.53 -24.15
N VAL A 64 -16.39 -14.99 -24.60
CA VAL A 64 -16.95 -13.74 -24.09
C VAL A 64 -17.30 -13.87 -22.61
N MET A 65 -18.00 -14.94 -22.21
CA MET A 65 -18.32 -15.21 -20.81
C MET A 65 -17.06 -15.34 -19.94
N LEU A 66 -16.06 -16.11 -20.39
CA LEU A 66 -14.79 -16.24 -19.68
C LEU A 66 -14.04 -14.91 -19.57
N THR A 67 -14.11 -14.06 -20.60
CA THR A 67 -13.52 -12.72 -20.57
C THR A 67 -14.18 -11.84 -19.51
N ILE A 68 -15.52 -11.85 -19.40
CA ILE A 68 -16.24 -11.10 -18.38
C ILE A 68 -15.84 -11.58 -16.97
N ILE A 69 -15.83 -12.90 -16.76
CA ILE A 69 -15.39 -13.50 -15.49
C ILE A 69 -13.94 -13.09 -15.17
N HIS A 70 -13.06 -13.10 -16.18
CA HIS A 70 -11.67 -12.69 -16.02
C HIS A 70 -11.54 -11.23 -15.57
N VAL A 71 -12.28 -10.32 -16.20
CA VAL A 71 -12.27 -8.88 -15.85
C VAL A 71 -12.80 -8.65 -14.44
N LEU A 72 -13.91 -9.29 -14.05
CA LEU A 72 -14.46 -9.16 -12.70
C LEU A 72 -13.49 -9.70 -11.64
N ALA A 73 -12.90 -10.87 -11.89
CA ALA A 73 -11.89 -11.44 -11.01
C ALA A 73 -10.64 -10.55 -10.91
N PHE A 74 -10.22 -9.92 -12.02
CA PHE A 74 -9.14 -8.94 -12.07
C PHE A 74 -9.43 -7.74 -11.17
N LEU A 75 -10.59 -7.10 -11.33
CA LEU A 75 -10.99 -5.96 -10.52
C LEU A 75 -11.05 -6.31 -9.03
N GLY A 76 -11.66 -7.44 -8.68
CA GLY A 76 -11.70 -7.93 -7.30
C GLY A 76 -10.31 -8.14 -6.71
N SER A 77 -9.41 -8.78 -7.47
CA SER A 77 -8.02 -8.97 -7.02
C SER A 77 -7.26 -7.67 -6.87
N ALA A 78 -7.48 -6.70 -7.78
CA ALA A 78 -6.81 -5.41 -7.76
C ALA A 78 -7.23 -4.64 -6.51
N VAL A 79 -8.52 -4.62 -6.18
CA VAL A 79 -9.03 -4.00 -4.95
C VAL A 79 -8.42 -4.68 -3.72
N CYS A 80 -8.47 -6.01 -3.61
CA CYS A 80 -7.88 -6.73 -2.49
C CYS A 80 -6.37 -6.48 -2.35
N TYR A 81 -5.65 -6.46 -3.48
CA TYR A 81 -4.22 -6.15 -3.53
C TYR A 81 -3.93 -4.72 -3.05
N LEU A 82 -4.68 -3.73 -3.53
CA LEU A 82 -4.50 -2.33 -3.11
C LEU A 82 -4.80 -2.12 -1.62
N ILE A 83 -5.85 -2.77 -1.09
CA ILE A 83 -6.15 -2.76 0.34
C ILE A 83 -5.01 -3.42 1.12
N TRP A 84 -4.48 -4.54 0.64
CA TRP A 84 -3.32 -5.20 1.24
C TRP A 84 -2.10 -4.27 1.25
N VAL A 85 -1.77 -3.62 0.12
CA VAL A 85 -0.67 -2.63 0.01
C VAL A 85 -0.86 -1.49 1.00
N TYR A 86 -2.05 -0.91 1.07
CA TYR A 86 -2.38 0.15 2.03
C TYR A 86 -2.09 -0.28 3.46
N ARG A 87 -2.52 -1.49 3.82
CA ARG A 87 -2.34 -2.04 5.17
C ARG A 87 -0.89 -2.33 5.50
N VAL A 88 -0.14 -2.99 4.61
CA VAL A 88 1.27 -3.28 4.90
C VAL A 88 2.09 -1.99 5.00
N CYS A 89 1.73 -0.94 4.25
CA CYS A 89 2.32 0.39 4.40
C CYS A 89 1.93 1.05 5.72
N SER A 90 0.65 0.98 6.11
CA SER A 90 0.17 1.52 7.38
C SER A 90 0.82 0.82 8.58
N ASN A 91 1.00 -0.50 8.51
CA ASN A 91 1.72 -1.27 9.51
C ASN A 91 3.19 -0.89 9.56
N ALA A 92 3.84 -0.71 8.39
CA ALA A 92 5.22 -0.24 8.34
C ALA A 92 5.39 1.15 8.98
N LEU A 93 4.45 2.07 8.76
CA LEU A 93 4.47 3.39 9.40
C LEU A 93 4.29 3.30 10.93
N ARG A 94 3.53 2.33 11.44
CA ARG A 94 3.44 2.08 12.88
C ARG A 94 4.73 1.50 13.47
N ILE A 95 5.44 0.67 12.71
CA ILE A 95 6.74 0.10 13.11
C ILE A 95 7.82 1.19 13.13
N ASN A 96 7.81 2.10 12.14
CA ASN A 96 8.74 3.21 12.05
C ASN A 96 7.99 4.50 11.66
N PRO A 97 7.51 5.28 12.65
CA PRO A 97 6.74 6.52 12.40
C PRO A 97 7.52 7.60 11.65
N GLN A 98 8.85 7.57 11.71
CA GLN A 98 9.74 8.49 11.00
C GLN A 98 10.05 8.00 9.57
N GLY A 99 9.45 6.90 9.12
CA GLY A 99 9.70 6.32 7.81
C GLY A 99 8.91 7.01 6.69
N ASP A 100 9.53 7.18 5.53
CA ASP A 100 8.93 7.75 4.31
C ASP A 100 7.97 6.79 3.57
N THR A 101 7.04 6.18 4.29
CA THR A 101 6.03 5.28 3.73
C THR A 101 4.65 5.91 3.87
N SER A 102 4.12 6.46 2.78
CA SER A 102 2.75 7.00 2.72
C SER A 102 1.78 5.94 2.18
N PRO A 103 0.84 5.42 3.00
CA PRO A 103 -0.12 4.41 2.57
C PRO A 103 -1.04 4.92 1.44
N GLY A 104 -1.45 6.19 1.49
CA GLY A 104 -2.27 6.80 0.46
C GLY A 104 -1.54 6.92 -0.87
N TRP A 105 -0.28 7.36 -0.86
CA TRP A 105 0.55 7.45 -2.07
C TRP A 105 0.84 6.06 -2.66
N ALA A 106 1.11 5.07 -1.81
CA ALA A 106 1.32 3.68 -2.23
C ALA A 106 0.15 3.17 -3.08
N VAL A 107 -1.09 3.43 -2.68
CA VAL A 107 -2.28 3.06 -3.45
C VAL A 107 -2.46 3.97 -4.67
N GLY A 108 -2.44 5.29 -4.47
CA GLY A 108 -2.70 6.28 -5.53
C GLY A 108 -1.77 6.18 -6.74
N SER A 109 -0.51 5.78 -6.51
CA SER A 109 0.49 5.59 -7.55
C SER A 109 0.12 4.55 -8.62
N HIS A 110 -0.75 3.57 -8.30
CA HIS A 110 -1.18 2.54 -9.25
C HIS A 110 -2.11 3.07 -10.35
N PHE A 111 -2.77 4.22 -10.11
CA PHE A 111 -3.67 4.85 -11.06
C PHE A 111 -2.96 5.75 -12.07
N ILE A 112 -1.67 6.04 -11.85
CA ILE A 112 -0.86 6.87 -12.74
C ILE A 112 0.05 5.95 -13.55
N PRO A 113 -0.17 5.75 -14.87
CA PRO A 113 0.49 4.69 -15.64
C PRO A 113 2.02 4.68 -15.56
N LEU A 114 2.66 5.84 -15.71
CA LEU A 114 4.12 5.97 -15.66
C LEU A 114 4.68 5.69 -14.26
N VAL A 115 3.96 6.12 -13.23
CA VAL A 115 4.36 5.94 -11.83
C VAL A 115 4.15 4.49 -11.39
N ASN A 116 3.08 3.85 -11.86
CA ASN A 116 2.75 2.45 -11.60
C ASN A 116 3.88 1.51 -12.05
N TRP A 117 4.72 1.89 -13.01
CA TRP A 117 5.87 1.06 -13.39
C TRP A 117 6.96 0.95 -12.32
N VAL A 118 7.17 2.00 -11.51
CA VAL A 118 8.33 2.11 -10.62
C VAL A 118 7.93 2.10 -9.15
N VAL A 119 6.88 2.84 -8.78
CA VAL A 119 6.52 3.06 -7.37
C VAL A 119 6.12 1.78 -6.62
N PRO A 120 5.43 0.79 -7.21
CA PRO A 120 5.13 -0.46 -6.51
C PRO A 120 6.38 -1.19 -6.03
N ILE A 121 7.44 -1.23 -6.85
CA ILE A 121 8.74 -1.80 -6.46
C ILE A 121 9.34 -1.02 -5.30
N VAL A 122 9.41 0.30 -5.42
CA VAL A 122 10.04 1.17 -4.41
C VAL A 122 9.31 1.04 -3.06
N THR A 123 7.98 1.11 -3.09
CA THR A 123 7.12 1.01 -1.92
C THR A 123 7.30 -0.34 -1.22
N LEU A 124 7.21 -1.46 -1.94
CA LEU A 124 7.36 -2.78 -1.33
C LEU A 124 8.77 -3.02 -0.79
N ARG A 125 9.82 -2.53 -1.45
CA ARG A 125 11.19 -2.60 -0.92
C ARG A 125 11.35 -1.79 0.37
N ARG A 126 10.70 -0.63 0.50
CA ARG A 126 10.66 0.14 1.74
C ARG A 126 9.93 -0.61 2.84
N VAL A 127 8.74 -1.15 2.54
CA VAL A 127 7.96 -1.98 3.49
C VAL A 127 8.78 -3.18 3.98
N ILE A 128 9.49 -3.88 3.09
CA ILE A 128 10.38 -4.98 3.46
C ILE A 128 11.50 -4.49 4.37
N ARG A 129 12.18 -3.39 4.02
CA ARG A 129 13.25 -2.83 4.85
C ARG A 129 12.77 -2.50 6.27
N ILE A 130 11.59 -1.90 6.41
CA ILE A 130 11.01 -1.53 7.70
C ILE A 130 10.53 -2.78 8.47
N SER A 131 9.77 -3.66 7.82
CA SER A 131 9.17 -4.82 8.48
C SER A 131 10.21 -5.85 8.93
N PHE A 132 11.36 -5.90 8.25
CA PHE A 132 12.45 -6.83 8.54
C PHE A 132 13.66 -6.14 9.20
N GLN A 133 13.51 -5.01 9.90
CA GLN A 133 14.66 -4.37 10.57
C GLN A 133 15.41 -5.31 11.54
N ARG A 134 14.68 -6.20 12.21
CA ARG A 134 15.23 -7.16 13.20
C ARG A 134 15.46 -8.57 12.63
N LYS A 135 15.18 -8.81 11.35
CA LYS A 135 15.26 -10.13 10.70
C LYS A 135 15.97 -10.02 9.37
N ASN A 136 16.74 -11.02 8.94
CA ASN A 136 17.32 -10.97 7.61
C ASN A 136 16.20 -11.06 6.53
N PRO A 137 15.99 -10.04 5.67
CA PRO A 137 14.99 -10.10 4.61
C PRO A 137 15.37 -11.08 3.49
N GLY A 138 16.61 -11.58 3.47
CA GLY A 138 17.09 -12.51 2.45
C GLY A 138 16.94 -11.95 1.03
N SER A 139 16.44 -12.76 0.11
CA SER A 139 16.22 -12.39 -1.28
C SER A 139 14.91 -11.63 -1.54
N LEU A 140 14.11 -11.29 -0.52
CA LEU A 140 12.80 -10.64 -0.70
C LEU A 140 12.84 -9.34 -1.52
N PRO A 141 13.81 -8.41 -1.33
CA PRO A 141 13.86 -7.20 -2.14
C PRO A 141 14.11 -7.46 -3.64
N VAL A 142 14.90 -8.49 -3.96
CA VAL A 142 15.14 -8.93 -5.34
C VAL A 142 13.90 -9.60 -5.89
N LEU A 143 13.24 -10.43 -5.09
CA LEU A 143 12.00 -11.09 -5.46
C LEU A 143 10.90 -10.10 -5.85
N VAL A 144 10.78 -8.94 -5.19
CA VAL A 144 9.85 -7.87 -5.61
C VAL A 144 10.11 -7.43 -7.05
N VAL A 145 11.37 -7.22 -7.42
CA VAL A 145 11.75 -6.77 -8.76
C VAL A 145 11.47 -7.87 -9.78
N VAL A 146 11.88 -9.10 -9.50
CA VAL A 146 11.66 -10.28 -10.36
C VAL A 146 10.17 -10.53 -10.57
N TRP A 147 9.39 -10.49 -9.50
CA TRP A 147 7.94 -10.61 -9.53
C TRP A 147 7.31 -9.52 -10.41
N TRP A 148 7.67 -8.26 -10.22
CA TRP A 148 7.07 -7.16 -10.96
C TRP A 148 7.39 -7.21 -12.45
N ILE A 149 8.66 -7.49 -12.80
CA ILE A 149 9.08 -7.65 -14.20
C ILE A 149 8.37 -8.83 -14.85
N SER A 150 8.33 -9.99 -14.18
CA SER A 150 7.64 -11.18 -14.70
C SER A 150 6.12 -10.96 -14.84
N PHE A 151 5.49 -10.18 -13.97
CA PHE A 151 4.09 -9.78 -14.13
C PHE A 151 3.89 -9.01 -15.44
N TRP A 152 4.69 -7.97 -15.71
CA TRP A 152 4.59 -7.20 -16.95
C TRP A 152 4.94 -8.02 -18.19
N CYS A 153 6.01 -8.80 -18.14
CA CYS A 153 6.39 -9.71 -19.23
C CYS A 153 5.24 -10.67 -19.58
N SER A 154 4.54 -11.23 -18.60
CA SER A 154 3.40 -12.12 -18.86
C SER A 154 2.23 -11.42 -19.58
N ASN A 155 2.03 -10.12 -19.34
CA ASN A 155 0.96 -9.34 -19.98
C ASN A 155 1.32 -8.87 -21.39
N VAL A 156 2.61 -8.75 -21.70
CA VAL A 156 3.11 -8.37 -23.03
C VAL A 156 3.25 -9.61 -23.92
N LEU A 157 3.87 -10.69 -23.42
CA LEU A 157 4.18 -11.88 -24.21
C LEU A 157 2.93 -12.55 -24.80
N ILE A 158 1.79 -12.53 -24.11
CA ILE A 158 0.54 -13.09 -24.62
C ILE A 158 0.05 -12.37 -25.90
N ARG A 159 0.46 -11.11 -26.11
CA ARG A 159 0.08 -10.30 -27.27
C ARG A 159 0.97 -10.51 -28.48
N LEU A 160 2.16 -11.10 -28.29
CA LEU A 160 3.14 -11.32 -29.36
C LEU A 160 2.89 -12.63 -30.15
N GLY A 161 1.83 -13.37 -29.81
CA GLY A 161 1.41 -14.59 -30.49
C GLY A 161 1.74 -15.88 -29.72
N THR A 162 1.06 -16.97 -30.09
CA THR A 162 1.09 -18.27 -29.39
C THR A 162 2.04 -19.28 -30.04
N ASN A 163 3.16 -18.82 -30.61
CA ASN A 163 4.19 -19.78 -31.05
C ASN A 163 4.71 -20.56 -29.82
N PRO A 164 5.21 -21.81 -29.97
CA PRO A 164 5.55 -22.66 -28.83
C PRO A 164 6.57 -22.03 -27.87
N ALA A 165 7.55 -21.29 -28.39
CA ALA A 165 8.55 -20.60 -27.59
C ALA A 165 7.95 -19.43 -26.78
N GLY A 166 7.13 -18.59 -27.42
CA GLY A 166 6.43 -17.48 -26.80
C GLY A 166 5.42 -17.95 -25.75
N PHE A 167 4.72 -19.06 -26.02
CA PHE A 167 3.84 -19.71 -25.06
C PHE A 167 4.63 -20.22 -23.84
N GLY A 168 5.77 -20.89 -24.05
CA GLY A 168 6.64 -21.33 -22.96
C GLY A 168 7.15 -20.19 -22.10
N LEU A 169 7.61 -19.10 -22.72
CA LEU A 169 8.04 -17.88 -22.02
C LEU A 169 6.90 -17.21 -21.25
N TRP A 170 5.70 -17.17 -21.83
CA TRP A 170 4.51 -16.66 -21.17
C TRP A 170 4.17 -17.47 -19.91
N CYS A 171 4.13 -18.79 -20.02
CA CYS A 171 3.90 -19.72 -18.89
C CYS A 171 4.96 -19.53 -17.80
N LEU A 172 6.25 -19.49 -18.16
CA LEU A 172 7.35 -19.27 -17.22
C LEU A 172 7.19 -17.94 -16.48
N SER A 173 6.92 -16.86 -17.23
CA SER A 173 6.71 -15.53 -16.66
C SER A 173 5.50 -15.49 -15.72
N LEU A 174 4.42 -16.18 -16.08
CA LEU A 174 3.22 -16.29 -15.26
C LEU A 174 3.50 -17.04 -13.96
N ILE A 175 4.20 -18.18 -14.01
CA ILE A 175 4.55 -19.00 -12.83
C ILE A 175 5.47 -18.22 -11.90
N VAL A 176 6.52 -17.57 -12.43
CA VAL A 176 7.45 -16.75 -11.64
C VAL A 176 6.71 -15.60 -10.97
N SER A 177 5.82 -14.92 -11.71
CA SER A 177 5.00 -13.85 -11.16
C SER A 177 4.07 -14.37 -10.05
N TRP A 178 3.38 -15.48 -10.29
CA TRP A 178 2.43 -16.04 -9.33
C TRP A 178 3.11 -16.55 -8.06
N GLY A 179 4.21 -17.30 -8.18
CA GLY A 179 5.01 -17.75 -7.04
C GLY A 179 5.62 -16.57 -6.27
N GLY A 180 6.09 -15.54 -6.98
CA GLY A 180 6.62 -14.33 -6.39
C GLY A 180 5.61 -13.60 -5.50
N VAL A 181 4.38 -13.36 -6.00
CA VAL A 181 3.36 -12.66 -5.21
C VAL A 181 2.95 -13.47 -3.98
N ILE A 182 2.80 -14.79 -4.10
CA ILE A 182 2.47 -15.67 -2.96
C ILE A 182 3.51 -15.56 -1.86
N ILE A 183 4.79 -15.68 -2.23
CA ILE A 183 5.91 -15.61 -1.28
C ILE A 183 5.94 -14.23 -0.63
N LEU A 184 5.82 -13.15 -1.40
CA LEU A 184 5.85 -11.77 -0.90
C LEU A 184 4.70 -11.51 0.08
N VAL A 185 3.46 -11.78 -0.34
CA VAL A 185 2.26 -11.55 0.48
C VAL A 185 2.35 -12.37 1.78
N THR A 186 2.72 -13.64 1.68
CA THR A 186 2.82 -14.52 2.85
C THR A 186 3.91 -14.06 3.81
N ARG A 187 5.12 -13.78 3.30
CA ARG A 187 6.28 -13.43 4.15
C ARG A 187 6.10 -12.07 4.82
N ILE A 188 5.66 -11.05 4.07
CA ILE A 188 5.43 -9.71 4.62
C ILE A 188 4.30 -9.75 5.65
N SER A 189 3.16 -10.39 5.31
CA SER A 189 2.01 -10.45 6.23
C SER A 189 2.33 -11.29 7.48
N ARG A 190 3.13 -12.35 7.36
CA ARG A 190 3.59 -13.12 8.53
C ARG A 190 4.48 -12.28 9.44
N CYS A 191 5.48 -11.60 8.87
CA CYS A 191 6.44 -10.79 9.61
C CYS A 191 5.76 -9.64 10.37
N GLN A 192 4.82 -8.94 9.72
CA GLN A 192 4.06 -7.86 10.38
C GLN A 192 3.07 -8.40 11.43
N SER A 193 2.54 -9.60 11.21
CA SER A 193 1.87 -10.47 12.19
C SER A 193 2.50 -10.56 13.56
N GLU A 194 3.77 -10.92 13.51
CA GLU A 194 4.59 -11.25 14.66
C GLU A 194 5.08 -9.99 15.39
N PHE A 195 4.92 -8.81 14.78
CA PHE A 195 5.23 -7.55 15.42
C PHE A 195 4.16 -7.24 16.47
N GLN A 196 4.34 -7.80 17.68
CA GLN A 196 3.74 -7.26 18.89
C GLN A 196 4.68 -6.18 19.44
N PRO A 197 4.22 -4.93 19.60
CA PRO A 197 5.01 -3.91 20.28
C PRO A 197 5.34 -4.41 21.69
N ASP A 198 6.61 -4.27 22.10
CA ASP A 198 7.05 -4.61 23.45
C ASP A 198 6.12 -3.91 24.45
N PRO A 199 5.57 -4.61 25.47
CA PRO A 199 4.72 -3.99 26.48
C PRO A 199 5.37 -2.75 27.12
N SER A 200 6.69 -2.74 27.27
CA SER A 200 7.44 -1.60 27.80
C SER A 200 7.49 -0.42 26.82
N GLU A 201 7.56 -0.68 25.50
CA GLU A 201 7.40 0.36 24.46
C GLU A 201 5.96 0.84 24.38
N ARG A 202 4.96 -0.02 24.61
CA ARG A 202 3.54 0.37 24.65
C ARG A 202 3.25 1.36 25.79
N SER A 203 3.95 1.22 26.92
CA SER A 203 3.89 2.18 28.03
C SER A 203 4.66 3.48 27.76
N ARG A 204 5.69 3.45 26.90
CA ARG A 204 6.44 4.65 26.45
C ARG A 204 5.79 5.37 25.28
N MET A 205 5.01 4.66 24.48
CA MET A 205 4.06 5.23 23.55
C MET A 205 2.95 5.84 24.42
N ILE A 206 3.25 7.04 24.94
CA ILE A 206 2.23 7.99 25.40
C ILE A 206 1.15 7.90 24.33
N PRO A 207 -0.09 7.47 24.66
CA PRO A 207 -1.16 7.45 23.68
C PRO A 207 -1.10 8.83 23.06
N LEU A 208 -0.85 8.90 21.74
CA LEU A 208 -0.84 10.15 21.01
C LEU A 208 -2.11 10.82 21.48
N SER A 209 -1.92 11.79 22.38
CA SER A 209 -3.00 12.53 22.95
C SER A 209 -3.75 13.00 21.73
N THR A 210 -5.06 13.05 21.82
CA THR A 210 -5.85 13.91 20.95
C THR A 210 -5.44 15.36 21.21
N SER A 211 -4.14 15.68 21.10
CA SER A 211 -3.68 17.03 20.89
C SER A 211 -4.50 17.50 19.72
N PRO A 212 -5.30 18.56 19.89
CA PRO A 212 -6.01 19.18 18.79
C PRO A 212 -5.05 19.24 17.62
N ILE A 213 -5.51 18.74 16.47
CA ILE A 213 -4.78 18.89 15.20
C ILE A 213 -4.27 20.33 15.22
N PRO A 214 -2.93 20.59 15.29
CA PRO A 214 -2.45 21.95 15.28
C PRO A 214 -3.06 22.57 14.03
N ASP A 215 -3.87 23.61 14.22
CA ASP A 215 -4.53 24.32 13.13
C ASP A 215 -3.48 24.49 12.05
N PHE A 216 -3.67 23.79 10.92
CA PHE A 216 -2.77 23.95 9.80
C PHE A 216 -2.73 25.46 9.57
N PRO A 217 -1.57 26.13 9.71
CA PRO A 217 -1.50 27.54 9.39
C PRO A 217 -2.01 27.62 7.97
N ALA A 218 -3.14 28.31 7.80
CA ALA A 218 -3.80 28.47 6.52
C ALA A 218 -2.69 28.70 5.52
N ILE A 219 -2.65 27.87 4.46
CA ILE A 219 -1.69 28.02 3.37
C ILE A 219 -1.83 29.48 2.96
N GLN A 220 -0.94 30.33 3.49
CA GLN A 220 -0.78 31.68 3.05
C GLN A 220 -0.30 31.45 1.64
N SER A 221 -1.25 31.59 0.71
CA SER A 221 -1.00 31.64 -0.70
C SER A 221 0.22 32.53 -0.84
N ARG A 222 1.35 31.89 -1.15
CA ARG A 222 2.60 32.56 -1.42
C ARG A 222 2.30 33.31 -2.71
N GLN A 223 1.76 34.52 -2.59
CA GLN A 223 1.66 35.48 -3.66
C GLN A 223 3.12 35.75 -4.04
N SER A 224 3.60 34.95 -4.99
CA SER A 224 4.82 35.23 -5.70
C SER A 224 4.55 36.53 -6.43
N LYS A 225 5.11 37.62 -5.90
CA LYS A 225 5.23 38.89 -6.60
C LYS A 225 5.88 38.58 -7.95
N PRO A 226 5.22 38.85 -9.10
CA PRO A 226 5.83 38.61 -10.39
C PRO A 226 7.11 39.44 -10.49
N PRO A 227 8.24 38.84 -10.93
CA PRO A 227 9.47 39.57 -11.10
C PRO A 227 9.30 40.54 -12.28
N GLY A 228 9.38 41.84 -12.01
CA GLY A 228 9.50 42.85 -13.08
C GLY A 228 8.41 43.93 -13.16
N GLN A 229 7.63 44.20 -12.11
CA GLN A 229 6.73 45.36 -12.12
C GLN A 229 7.42 46.57 -11.45
N PRO A 230 7.83 47.61 -12.21
CA PRO A 230 8.41 48.83 -11.64
C PRO A 230 7.38 49.58 -10.79
N ALA A 231 7.86 50.24 -9.73
CA ALA A 231 7.02 51.01 -8.82
C ALA A 231 6.36 52.17 -9.58
N ALA A 232 5.05 52.34 -9.39
CA ALA A 232 4.26 53.40 -10.00
C ALA A 232 4.62 54.83 -9.52
N SER A 233 5.64 54.96 -8.65
CA SER A 233 6.16 56.25 -8.17
C SER A 233 7.16 56.92 -9.12
N ASP A 234 7.65 56.22 -10.15
CA ASP A 234 8.78 56.70 -10.95
C ASP A 234 8.37 57.37 -12.27
N ILE A 235 7.07 57.59 -12.52
CA ILE A 235 6.57 58.13 -13.80
C ILE A 235 6.30 59.66 -13.78
N GLU A 236 6.29 60.33 -12.63
CA GLU A 236 5.91 61.77 -12.56
C GLU A 236 7.07 62.79 -12.66
N ALA A 237 8.33 62.40 -12.90
CA ALA A 237 9.46 63.35 -12.85
C ALA A 237 9.98 63.87 -14.22
N GLY A 238 9.31 63.57 -15.35
CA GLY A 238 9.95 63.66 -16.68
C GLY A 238 9.43 64.67 -17.71
N TRP A 239 8.47 65.55 -17.38
CA TRP A 239 7.89 66.48 -18.36
C TRP A 239 7.83 67.91 -17.84
N GLY A 240 8.97 68.59 -17.82
CA GLY A 240 9.05 70.01 -17.48
C GLY A 240 10.27 70.68 -18.08
N GLY A 241 10.05 71.44 -19.16
CA GLY A 241 10.88 72.62 -19.47
C GLY A 241 11.90 72.45 -20.58
N GLY A 242 11.65 73.12 -21.71
CA GLY A 242 12.66 73.29 -22.76
C GLY A 242 12.11 73.97 -24.01
N GLY A 243 11.58 75.18 -23.88
CA GLY A 243 11.43 76.10 -25.00
C GLY A 243 12.28 77.34 -24.75
N VAL A 244 13.22 77.64 -25.66
CA VAL A 244 13.43 78.91 -26.39
C VAL A 244 14.27 78.57 -27.61
#